data_AF-A0A8T6RKR3-F1
#
_entry.id   AF-A0A8T6RKR3-F1
#
_cell.length_a   1.000
_cell.length_b   1.000
_cell.length_c   1.000
_cell.angle_alpha   90.00
_cell.angle_beta   90.00
_cell.angle_gamma   90.00
#
_symmetry.space_group_name_H-M   'P 1'
#
loop_
_entity.id
_entity.type
_entity.pdbx_description
1 polymer ?
#
loop_
_entity_poly.entity_id
_entity_poly.type
_entity_poly.pdbx_seq_one_letter_code
_entity_poly.pdbx_strand_id
1 'polypeptide(L)'
;MGSLLEWFHTKKEDLIVKMTKEHAKKVLECVIELDNLFKDLSVNEKEKNKIIEKINKLENECDDIRRDITIELVRGILSPNIREDLAHLIKRLDNVADHSNATARRTRLFDLKLLTPIQDDFQLMLKHTIESVRMLKELIENQLGQGKVNINKLIIDINKKEHQVDIDHYNVRSNLYKIDTSQISPFTIIEIHTIIESIELIADSVEDTADYIKILNLEHG
;
A
#
# COMPACT_ATOMS: atom_id res chain seq x y z
N MET A 1 -36.23 -6.38 20.09
CA MET A 1 -36.82 -5.79 18.86
C MET A 1 -36.06 -4.50 18.62
N GLY A 2 -35.27 -4.42 17.55
CA GLY A 2 -34.50 -3.21 17.26
C GLY A 2 -35.38 -2.10 16.68
N SER A 3 -35.14 -0.86 17.07
CA SER A 3 -35.87 0.30 16.54
C SER A 3 -35.51 0.57 15.07
N LEU A 4 -36.37 1.27 14.32
CA LEU A 4 -36.07 1.68 12.94
C LEU A 4 -34.77 2.51 12.86
N LEU A 5 -34.49 3.29 13.91
CA LEU A 5 -33.26 4.09 14.02
C LEU A 5 -32.01 3.20 14.13
N GLU A 6 -32.04 2.18 15.00
CA GLU A 6 -30.97 1.18 15.13
C GLU A 6 -30.71 0.46 13.80
N TRP A 7 -31.77 0.12 13.06
CA TRP A 7 -31.64 -0.49 11.74
C TRP A 7 -30.88 0.40 10.74
N PHE A 8 -31.17 1.70 10.71
CA PHE A 8 -30.42 2.66 9.86
C PHE A 8 -28.98 2.85 10.32
N HIS A 9 -28.70 2.77 11.63
CA HIS A 9 -27.34 2.84 12.18
C HIS A 9 -26.49 1.66 11.70
N THR A 10 -26.98 0.43 11.88
CA THR A 10 -26.28 -0.79 11.44
C THR A 10 -25.99 -0.76 9.93
N LYS A 11 -26.92 -0.25 9.11
CA LYS A 11 -26.70 -0.14 7.66
C LYS A 11 -25.56 0.80 7.26
N LYS A 12 -25.33 1.87 8.02
CA LYS A 12 -24.21 2.80 7.76
C LYS A 12 -22.87 2.21 8.22
N GLU A 13 -22.86 1.51 9.35
CA GLU A 13 -21.67 0.79 9.83
C GLU A 13 -21.25 -0.30 8.84
N ASP A 14 -22.20 -1.10 8.36
CA ASP A 14 -21.98 -2.11 7.31
C ASP A 14 -21.40 -1.50 6.02
N LEU A 15 -21.86 -0.30 5.64
CA LEU A 15 -21.37 0.41 4.48
C LEU A 15 -19.91 0.82 4.63
N ILE A 16 -19.55 1.42 5.78
CA ILE A 16 -18.15 1.82 6.07
C ILE A 16 -17.25 0.59 6.03
N VAL A 17 -17.64 -0.50 6.69
CA VAL A 17 -16.89 -1.77 6.67
C VAL A 17 -16.68 -2.29 5.25
N LYS A 18 -17.73 -2.28 4.43
CA LYS A 18 -17.64 -2.72 3.03
C LYS A 18 -16.68 -1.85 2.22
N MET A 19 -16.74 -0.54 2.39
CA MET A 19 -15.88 0.41 1.67
C MET A 19 -14.42 0.25 2.09
N THR A 20 -14.13 0.08 3.38
CA THR A 20 -12.77 -0.16 3.86
C THR A 20 -12.16 -1.45 3.29
N LYS A 21 -12.96 -2.52 3.18
CA LYS A 21 -12.51 -3.77 2.55
C LYS A 21 -12.24 -3.61 1.05
N GLU A 22 -13.10 -2.89 0.33
CA GLU A 22 -12.85 -2.59 -1.09
C GLU A 22 -11.62 -1.70 -1.27
N HIS A 23 -11.41 -0.71 -0.38
CA HIS A 23 -10.21 0.12 -0.38
C HIS A 23 -8.94 -0.73 -0.23
N ALA A 24 -8.88 -1.64 0.76
CA ALA A 24 -7.74 -2.52 0.96
C ALA A 24 -7.46 -3.43 -0.25
N LYS A 25 -8.51 -3.87 -0.94
CA LYS A 25 -8.38 -4.62 -2.18
C LYS A 25 -7.80 -3.76 -3.31
N LYS A 26 -8.26 -2.51 -3.47
CA LYS A 26 -7.77 -1.57 -4.49
C LYS A 26 -6.32 -1.17 -4.26
N VAL A 27 -5.94 -0.96 -3.00
CA VAL A 27 -4.55 -0.78 -2.60
C VAL A 27 -3.68 -1.95 -3.06
N LEU A 28 -4.10 -3.19 -2.79
CA LEU A 28 -3.37 -4.38 -3.27
C LEU A 28 -3.29 -4.45 -4.80
N GLU A 29 -4.38 -4.13 -5.52
CA GLU A 29 -4.36 -4.04 -6.99
C GLU A 29 -3.32 -3.02 -7.48
N CYS A 30 -3.19 -1.87 -6.82
CA CYS A 30 -2.20 -0.83 -7.15
C CYS A 30 -0.77 -1.36 -7.05
N VAL A 31 -0.40 -2.05 -5.97
CA VAL A 31 0.95 -2.60 -5.77
C VAL A 31 1.24 -3.75 -6.75
N ILE A 32 0.24 -4.58 -7.09
CA ILE A 32 0.41 -5.64 -8.09
C ILE A 32 0.69 -5.05 -9.48
N GLU A 33 0.03 -3.94 -9.84
CA GLU A 33 0.31 -3.27 -11.10
C GLU A 33 1.68 -2.58 -11.11
N LEU A 34 2.16 -2.10 -9.94
CA LEU A 34 3.54 -1.63 -9.80
C LEU A 34 4.55 -2.76 -10.11
N ASP A 35 4.35 -3.96 -9.60
CA ASP A 35 5.18 -5.12 -9.95
C ASP A 35 5.14 -5.43 -11.46
N ASN A 36 3.96 -5.35 -12.09
CA ASN A 36 3.83 -5.51 -13.55
C ASN A 36 4.65 -4.47 -14.34
N LEU A 37 4.81 -3.24 -13.83
CA LEU A 37 5.64 -2.21 -14.45
C LEU A 37 7.11 -2.61 -14.53
N PHE A 38 7.60 -3.35 -13.53
CA PHE A 38 9.01 -3.71 -13.41
C PHE A 38 9.34 -5.13 -13.88
N LYS A 39 8.33 -5.96 -14.21
CA LYS A 39 8.53 -7.34 -14.71
C LYS A 39 9.34 -7.40 -16.01
N ASP A 40 9.07 -6.49 -16.94
CA ASP A 40 9.78 -6.38 -18.21
C ASP A 40 10.36 -4.98 -18.36
N LEU A 41 11.62 -4.82 -17.98
CA LEU A 41 12.36 -3.56 -18.10
C LEU A 41 12.62 -3.16 -19.56
N SER A 42 12.38 -4.06 -20.52
CA SER A 42 12.56 -3.79 -21.96
C SER A 42 11.30 -3.26 -22.64
N VAL A 43 10.21 -3.11 -21.88
CA VAL A 43 8.93 -2.57 -22.37
C VAL A 43 9.11 -1.21 -23.05
N ASN A 44 8.43 -1.00 -24.18
CA ASN A 44 8.48 0.28 -24.86
C ASN A 44 7.72 1.38 -24.10
N GLU A 45 8.03 2.64 -24.38
CA GLU A 45 7.42 3.80 -23.71
C GLU A 45 5.89 3.82 -23.76
N LYS A 46 5.26 3.33 -24.84
CA LYS A 46 3.81 3.31 -24.96
C LYS A 46 3.17 2.34 -23.97
N GLU A 47 3.68 1.11 -23.89
CA GLU A 47 3.19 0.11 -22.93
C GLU A 47 3.57 0.50 -21.49
N LYS A 48 4.78 1.03 -21.25
CA LYS A 48 5.17 1.61 -19.95
C LYS A 48 4.14 2.63 -19.46
N ASN A 49 3.85 3.63 -20.30
CA ASN A 49 2.89 4.69 -19.96
C ASN A 49 1.48 4.13 -19.73
N LYS A 50 1.04 3.11 -20.46
CA LYS A 50 -0.26 2.46 -20.25
C LYS A 50 -0.36 1.77 -18.89
N ILE A 51 0.70 1.11 -18.43
CA ILE A 51 0.75 0.52 -17.09
C ILE A 51 0.69 1.63 -16.03
N ILE A 52 1.46 2.72 -16.21
CA ILE A 52 1.44 3.84 -15.27
C ILE A 52 0.06 4.51 -15.20
N GLU A 53 -0.64 4.69 -16.33
CA GLU A 53 -2.02 5.20 -16.32
C GLU A 53 -2.99 4.26 -15.59
N LYS A 54 -2.77 2.95 -15.67
CA LYS A 54 -3.57 1.97 -14.92
C LYS A 54 -3.33 2.08 -13.42
N ILE A 55 -2.08 2.24 -12.99
CA ILE A 55 -1.72 2.48 -11.57
C ILE A 55 -2.35 3.79 -11.09
N ASN A 56 -2.21 4.87 -11.87
CA ASN A 56 -2.82 6.17 -11.56
C ASN A 56 -4.34 6.06 -11.43
N LYS A 57 -5.00 5.32 -12.32
CA LYS A 57 -6.45 5.07 -12.21
C LYS A 57 -6.81 4.33 -10.91
N LEU A 58 -6.05 3.30 -10.53
CA LEU A 58 -6.27 2.54 -9.30
C LEU A 58 -6.09 3.41 -8.05
N GLU A 59 -5.06 4.27 -8.03
CA GLU A 59 -4.87 5.21 -6.92
C GLU A 59 -6.01 6.23 -6.85
N ASN A 60 -6.47 6.81 -7.97
CA ASN A 60 -7.67 7.67 -7.97
C ASN A 60 -8.92 6.93 -7.43
N GLU A 61 -9.09 5.65 -7.76
CA GLU A 61 -10.17 4.83 -7.20
C GLU A 61 -10.03 4.64 -5.67
N CYS A 62 -8.81 4.43 -5.15
CA CYS A 62 -8.55 4.42 -3.70
C CYS A 62 -8.91 5.76 -3.06
N ASP A 63 -8.47 6.86 -3.70
CA ASP A 63 -8.63 8.23 -3.24
C ASP A 63 -10.12 8.62 -3.14
N ASP A 64 -10.92 8.21 -4.13
CA ASP A 64 -12.37 8.39 -4.14
C ASP A 64 -13.04 7.57 -3.02
N ILE A 65 -12.65 6.30 -2.82
CA ILE A 65 -13.18 5.49 -1.72
C ILE A 65 -12.83 6.12 -0.35
N ARG A 66 -11.59 6.60 -0.16
CA ARG A 66 -11.19 7.33 1.06
C ARG A 66 -12.07 8.54 1.31
N ARG A 67 -12.34 9.35 0.27
CA ARG A 67 -13.21 10.54 0.38
C ARG A 67 -14.64 10.15 0.75
N ASP A 68 -15.19 9.12 0.12
CA ASP A 68 -16.53 8.64 0.44
C ASP A 68 -16.61 8.11 1.88
N ILE A 69 -15.61 7.36 2.36
CA ILE A 69 -15.55 6.92 3.76
C ILE A 69 -15.52 8.14 4.69
N THR A 70 -14.68 9.13 4.39
CA THR A 70 -14.56 10.36 5.18
C THR A 70 -15.89 11.12 5.25
N ILE A 71 -16.63 11.19 4.14
CA ILE A 71 -17.96 11.79 4.10
C ILE A 71 -18.93 11.03 5.01
N GLU A 72 -18.93 9.70 4.97
CA GLU A 72 -19.80 8.88 5.81
C GLU A 72 -19.41 8.95 7.30
N LEU A 73 -18.11 9.08 7.61
CA LEU A 73 -17.60 9.35 8.95
C LEU A 73 -18.10 10.70 9.49
N VAL A 74 -18.08 11.76 8.68
CA VAL A 74 -18.53 13.11 9.08
C VAL A 74 -20.05 13.18 9.24
N ARG A 75 -20.79 12.58 8.31
CA ARG A 75 -22.28 12.43 8.36
C ARG A 75 -22.74 11.46 9.46
N GLY A 76 -21.79 10.81 10.12
CA GLY A 76 -21.98 9.57 10.86
C GLY A 76 -22.35 9.71 12.33
N ILE A 77 -22.81 8.57 12.83
CA ILE A 77 -23.39 8.24 14.14
C ILE A 77 -22.32 7.71 15.11
N LEU A 78 -21.13 7.38 14.59
CA LEU A 78 -20.00 6.91 15.39
C LEU A 78 -19.58 7.99 16.39
N SER A 79 -19.15 7.52 17.57
CA SER A 79 -18.56 8.40 18.57
C SER A 79 -17.34 9.13 17.99
N PRO A 80 -17.03 10.35 18.47
CA PRO A 80 -15.89 11.11 17.98
C PRO A 80 -14.58 10.30 17.94
N ASN A 81 -14.31 9.51 18.98
CA ASN A 81 -13.09 8.69 19.07
C ASN A 81 -13.03 7.63 17.96
N ILE A 82 -14.11 6.85 17.76
CA ILE A 82 -14.13 5.81 16.70
C ILE A 82 -14.00 6.43 15.31
N ARG A 83 -14.57 7.63 15.11
CA ARG A 83 -14.47 8.36 13.86
C ARG A 83 -13.03 8.78 13.56
N GLU A 84 -12.34 9.32 14.56
CA GLU A 84 -10.93 9.69 14.48
C GLU A 84 -10.06 8.47 14.20
N ASP A 85 -10.32 7.36 14.90
CA ASP A 85 -9.60 6.10 14.72
C ASP A 85 -9.74 5.55 13.30
N LEU A 86 -10.96 5.50 12.78
CA LEU A 86 -11.18 5.06 11.41
C LEU A 86 -10.55 6.01 10.39
N ALA A 87 -10.61 7.32 10.58
CA ALA A 87 -9.95 8.27 9.68
C ALA A 87 -8.43 8.05 9.63
N HIS A 88 -7.81 7.80 10.79
CA HIS A 88 -6.39 7.48 10.91
C HIS A 88 -6.02 6.14 10.27
N LEU A 89 -6.86 5.12 10.41
CA LEU A 89 -6.67 3.83 9.76
C LEU A 89 -6.72 3.96 8.23
N ILE A 90 -7.75 4.64 7.72
CA ILE A 90 -7.96 4.80 6.27
C ILE A 90 -6.83 5.60 5.65
N LYS A 91 -6.33 6.67 6.31
CA LYS A 91 -5.22 7.45 5.75
C LYS A 91 -3.92 6.65 5.64
N ARG A 92 -3.63 5.77 6.61
CA ARG A 92 -2.43 4.91 6.54
C ARG A 92 -2.53 3.88 5.42
N LEU A 93 -3.70 3.25 5.29
CA LEU A 93 -3.97 2.32 4.20
C LEU A 93 -3.82 2.96 2.82
N ASP A 94 -4.30 4.20 2.68
CA ASP A 94 -4.23 5.01 1.47
C ASP A 94 -2.78 5.35 1.06
N ASN A 95 -1.88 5.61 2.01
CA ASN A 95 -0.47 5.89 1.73
C ASN A 95 0.21 4.77 0.91
N VAL A 96 -0.19 3.51 1.10
CA VAL A 96 0.34 2.37 0.32
C VAL A 96 0.08 2.55 -1.18
N ALA A 97 -1.11 3.02 -1.56
CA ALA A 97 -1.45 3.31 -2.95
C ALA A 97 -0.77 4.60 -3.45
N ASP A 98 -0.68 5.64 -2.61
CA ASP A 98 0.00 6.89 -2.91
C ASP A 98 1.47 6.65 -3.29
N HIS A 99 2.20 5.91 -2.45
CA HIS A 99 3.60 5.57 -2.68
C HIS A 99 3.79 4.73 -3.95
N SER A 100 2.85 3.82 -4.24
CA SER A 100 2.86 3.01 -5.45
C SER A 100 2.69 3.86 -6.72
N ASN A 101 1.72 4.78 -6.73
CA ASN A 101 1.51 5.70 -7.85
C ASN A 101 2.69 6.67 -8.01
N ALA A 102 3.23 7.20 -6.92
CA ALA A 102 4.40 8.06 -6.93
C ALA A 102 5.62 7.35 -7.56
N THR A 103 5.87 6.10 -7.16
CA THR A 103 6.93 5.24 -7.73
C THR A 103 6.75 5.08 -9.23
N ALA A 104 5.54 4.69 -9.67
CA ALA A 104 5.23 4.48 -11.07
C ALA A 104 5.42 5.75 -11.90
N ARG A 105 4.97 6.91 -11.43
CA ARG A 105 5.10 8.19 -12.13
C ARG A 105 6.55 8.62 -12.34
N ARG A 106 7.43 8.35 -11.39
CA ARG A 106 8.87 8.66 -11.50
C ARG A 106 9.56 7.88 -12.60
N THR A 107 9.12 6.65 -12.89
CA THR A 107 9.68 5.85 -13.99
C THR A 107 9.48 6.46 -15.39
N ARG A 108 8.63 7.49 -15.54
CA ARG A 108 8.51 8.25 -16.80
C ARG A 108 9.76 9.07 -17.11
N LEU A 109 10.58 9.36 -16.10
CA LEU A 109 11.72 10.26 -16.21
C LEU A 109 12.98 9.57 -16.76
N PHE A 110 12.98 8.23 -16.87
CA PHE A 110 14.13 7.46 -17.34
C PHE A 110 13.73 6.15 -18.02
N ASP A 111 14.72 5.52 -18.68
CA ASP A 111 14.57 4.19 -19.31
C ASP A 111 14.72 3.10 -18.23
N LEU A 112 13.69 2.27 -18.08
CA LEU A 112 13.66 1.18 -17.09
C LEU A 112 14.82 0.18 -17.26
N LYS A 113 15.42 0.08 -18.46
CA LYS A 113 16.62 -0.75 -18.69
C LYS A 113 17.79 -0.36 -17.80
N LEU A 114 17.84 0.86 -17.27
CA LEU A 114 18.85 1.27 -16.30
C LEU A 114 18.76 0.48 -14.98
N LEU A 115 17.63 -0.16 -14.69
CA LEU A 115 17.45 -1.03 -13.51
C LEU A 115 17.92 -2.47 -13.74
N THR A 116 18.27 -2.85 -14.98
CA THR A 116 18.71 -4.23 -15.31
C THR A 116 19.77 -4.77 -14.36
N PRO A 117 20.80 -4.01 -13.94
CA PRO A 117 21.85 -4.55 -13.07
C PRO A 117 21.39 -4.85 -11.63
N ILE A 118 20.23 -4.31 -11.20
CA ILE A 118 19.62 -4.57 -9.89
C ILE A 118 18.27 -5.29 -9.98
N GLN A 119 17.89 -5.77 -11.16
CA GLN A 119 16.52 -6.24 -11.42
C GLN A 119 16.11 -7.36 -10.46
N ASP A 120 16.98 -8.34 -10.21
CA ASP A 120 16.66 -9.51 -9.38
C ASP A 120 16.39 -9.12 -7.92
N ASP A 121 17.26 -8.29 -7.32
CA ASP A 121 17.09 -7.82 -5.95
C ASP A 121 15.85 -6.91 -5.83
N PHE A 122 15.65 -6.04 -6.82
CA PHE A 122 14.52 -5.12 -6.87
C PHE A 122 13.18 -5.86 -7.00
N GLN A 123 13.14 -6.92 -7.81
CA GLN A 123 11.99 -7.81 -7.95
C GLN A 123 11.73 -8.62 -6.67
N LEU A 124 12.78 -9.05 -5.97
CA LEU A 124 12.64 -9.72 -4.67
C LEU A 124 12.02 -8.78 -3.62
N MET A 125 12.51 -7.54 -3.54
CA MET A 125 11.97 -6.50 -2.65
C MET A 125 10.48 -6.24 -2.94
N LEU A 126 10.09 -6.07 -4.21
CA LEU A 126 8.69 -5.89 -4.62
C LEU A 126 7.84 -7.11 -4.27
N LYS A 127 8.35 -8.32 -4.46
CA LYS A 127 7.64 -9.55 -4.11
C LYS A 127 7.31 -9.59 -2.61
N HIS A 128 8.28 -9.33 -1.74
CA HIS A 128 8.05 -9.30 -0.30
C HIS A 128 7.12 -8.14 0.12
N THR A 129 7.21 -6.99 -0.55
CA THR A 129 6.27 -5.88 -0.38
C THR A 129 4.83 -6.27 -0.76
N ILE A 130 4.63 -6.98 -1.87
CA ILE A 130 3.28 -7.48 -2.24
C ILE A 130 2.77 -8.49 -1.22
N GLU A 131 3.63 -9.36 -0.69
CA GLU A 131 3.26 -10.29 0.36
C GLU A 131 2.79 -9.56 1.63
N SER A 132 3.47 -8.50 2.06
CA SER A 132 3.03 -7.70 3.22
C SER A 132 1.67 -7.03 2.97
N VAL A 133 1.45 -6.45 1.79
CA VAL A 133 0.17 -5.79 1.44
C VAL A 133 -0.98 -6.81 1.40
N ARG A 134 -0.73 -8.04 0.95
CA ARG A 134 -1.73 -9.14 1.02
C ARG A 134 -2.10 -9.47 2.45
N MET A 135 -1.11 -9.54 3.34
CA MET A 135 -1.33 -9.79 4.76
C MET A 135 -2.09 -8.64 5.43
N LEU A 136 -1.80 -7.38 5.06
CA LEU A 136 -2.55 -6.22 5.54
C LEU A 136 -4.02 -6.27 5.12
N LYS A 137 -4.29 -6.62 3.85
CA LYS A 137 -5.67 -6.82 3.38
C LYS A 137 -6.39 -7.87 4.22
N GLU A 138 -5.75 -9.02 4.47
CA GLU A 138 -6.30 -10.07 5.31
C GLU A 138 -6.54 -9.58 6.75
N LEU A 139 -5.60 -8.82 7.32
CA LEU A 139 -5.74 -8.21 8.64
C LEU A 139 -6.96 -7.29 8.72
N ILE A 140 -7.15 -6.40 7.75
CA ILE A 140 -8.30 -5.49 7.67
C ILE A 140 -9.62 -6.27 7.53
N GLU A 141 -9.63 -7.31 6.69
CA GLU A 141 -10.82 -8.15 6.49
C GLU A 141 -11.24 -8.90 7.76
N ASN A 142 -10.27 -9.36 8.55
CA ASN A 142 -10.49 -10.04 9.82
C ASN A 142 -10.88 -9.08 10.94
N GLN A 143 -10.22 -7.92 11.05
CA GLN A 143 -10.52 -6.89 12.05
C GLN A 143 -11.95 -6.35 11.89
N LEU A 144 -12.37 -6.12 10.64
CA LEU A 144 -13.70 -5.59 10.30
C LEU A 144 -14.71 -6.72 9.98
N GLY A 145 -14.44 -7.94 10.41
CA GLY A 145 -15.30 -9.10 10.19
C GLY A 145 -15.48 -9.92 11.46
N GLN A 146 -16.22 -11.03 11.35
CA GLN A 146 -16.25 -12.05 12.42
C GLN A 146 -15.06 -13.02 12.27
N GLY A 147 -13.86 -12.47 12.03
CA GLY A 147 -12.66 -13.24 11.72
C GLY A 147 -12.33 -14.24 12.82
N LYS A 148 -12.00 -15.48 12.43
CA LYS A 148 -11.49 -16.54 13.34
C LYS A 148 -9.95 -16.55 13.41
N VAL A 149 -9.29 -15.66 12.69
CA VAL A 149 -7.83 -15.61 12.56
C VAL A 149 -7.24 -14.85 13.74
N ASN A 150 -6.07 -15.30 14.19
CA ASN A 150 -5.32 -14.62 15.23
C ASN A 150 -4.71 -13.33 14.66
N ILE A 151 -5.38 -12.20 14.90
CA ILE A 151 -4.95 -10.86 14.48
C ILE A 151 -3.52 -10.54 14.95
N ASN A 152 -3.18 -10.87 16.20
CA ASN A 152 -1.83 -10.65 16.73
C ASN A 152 -0.77 -11.44 15.95
N LYS A 153 -1.10 -12.65 15.49
CA LYS A 153 -0.19 -13.43 14.64
C LYS A 153 0.01 -12.75 13.28
N LEU A 154 -1.06 -12.27 12.64
CA LEU A 154 -0.95 -11.55 11.36
C LEU A 154 -0.08 -10.30 11.48
N ILE A 155 -0.26 -9.51 12.54
CA ILE A 155 0.58 -8.33 12.81
C ILE A 155 2.05 -8.75 12.97
N ILE A 156 2.35 -9.74 13.83
CA ILE A 156 3.73 -10.24 13.99
C ILE A 156 4.34 -10.69 12.66
N ASP A 157 3.55 -11.38 11.82
CA ASP A 157 4.05 -11.86 10.53
C ASP A 157 4.23 -10.70 9.52
N ILE A 158 3.46 -9.60 9.62
CA ILE A 158 3.66 -8.37 8.85
C ILE A 158 4.99 -7.71 9.23
N ASN A 159 5.27 -7.50 10.52
CA ASN A 159 6.53 -6.89 10.96
C ASN A 159 7.74 -7.77 10.58
N LYS A 160 7.62 -9.10 10.60
CA LYS A 160 8.67 -9.98 10.05
C LYS A 160 8.90 -9.77 8.56
N LYS A 161 7.82 -9.48 7.81
CA LYS A 161 7.89 -9.28 6.36
C LYS A 161 8.48 -7.91 6.03
N GLU A 162 8.12 -6.87 6.77
CA GLU A 162 8.75 -5.55 6.71
C GLU A 162 10.27 -5.67 6.96
N HIS A 163 10.69 -6.36 8.02
CA HIS A 163 12.12 -6.58 8.27
C HIS A 163 12.86 -7.29 7.11
N GLN A 164 12.16 -8.17 6.39
CA GLN A 164 12.72 -8.78 5.19
C GLN A 164 12.82 -7.79 4.02
N VAL A 165 11.84 -6.90 3.85
CA VAL A 165 11.90 -5.81 2.86
C VAL A 165 13.04 -4.85 3.17
N ASP A 166 13.29 -4.53 4.44
CA ASP A 166 14.45 -3.75 4.91
C ASP A 166 15.80 -4.36 4.50
N ILE A 167 15.93 -5.68 4.67
CA ILE A 167 17.12 -6.42 4.25
C ILE A 167 17.28 -6.33 2.72
N ASP A 168 16.19 -6.54 1.98
CA ASP A 168 16.20 -6.45 0.52
C ASP A 168 16.52 -5.03 0.04
N HIS A 169 15.97 -4.01 0.70
CA HIS A 169 16.22 -2.60 0.47
C HIS A 169 17.72 -2.29 0.57
N TYR A 170 18.35 -2.73 1.68
CA TYR A 170 19.79 -2.61 1.86
C TYR A 170 20.58 -3.32 0.75
N ASN A 171 20.17 -4.53 0.36
CA ASN A 171 20.86 -5.30 -0.68
C ASN A 171 20.77 -4.61 -2.06
N VAL A 172 19.58 -4.15 -2.46
CA VAL A 172 19.36 -3.38 -3.69
C VAL A 172 20.27 -2.16 -3.72
N ARG A 173 20.31 -1.39 -2.62
CA ARG A 173 21.18 -0.20 -2.51
C ARG A 173 22.66 -0.56 -2.57
N SER A 174 23.09 -1.59 -1.85
CA SER A 174 24.47 -2.08 -1.86
C SER A 174 24.92 -2.47 -3.27
N ASN A 175 24.04 -3.09 -4.05
CA ASN A 175 24.31 -3.44 -5.45
C ASN A 175 24.25 -2.23 -6.38
N LEU A 176 23.38 -1.26 -6.13
CA LEU A 176 23.35 0.02 -6.86
C LEU A 176 24.71 0.75 -6.79
N TYR A 177 25.38 0.75 -5.62
CA TYR A 177 26.71 1.36 -5.46
C TYR A 177 27.83 0.68 -6.25
N LYS A 178 27.62 -0.54 -6.75
CA LYS A 178 28.62 -1.30 -7.52
C LYS A 178 28.51 -1.06 -9.02
N ILE A 179 27.47 -0.35 -9.48
CA ILE A 179 27.21 -0.10 -10.89
C ILE A 179 28.06 1.06 -11.39
N ASP A 180 28.64 0.89 -12.58
CA ASP A 180 29.28 2.01 -13.29
C ASP A 180 28.21 3.01 -13.73
N THR A 181 28.24 4.19 -13.12
CA THR A 181 27.29 5.28 -13.36
C THR A 181 27.89 6.39 -14.21
N SER A 182 29.10 6.22 -14.76
CA SER A 182 29.81 7.27 -15.50
C SER A 182 29.06 7.81 -16.73
N GLN A 183 28.15 7.01 -17.31
CA GLN A 183 27.32 7.37 -18.46
C GLN A 183 25.87 7.72 -18.09
N ILE A 184 25.53 7.77 -16.80
CA ILE A 184 24.17 8.02 -16.31
C ILE A 184 24.12 9.42 -15.70
N SER A 185 23.09 10.20 -16.04
CA SER A 185 22.86 11.52 -15.46
C SER A 185 22.69 11.42 -13.94
N PRO A 186 23.33 12.30 -13.13
CA PRO A 186 23.12 12.34 -11.68
C PRO A 186 21.64 12.46 -11.27
N PHE A 187 20.84 13.20 -12.04
CA PHE A 187 19.39 13.29 -11.81
C PHE A 187 18.70 11.93 -11.98
N THR A 188 19.10 11.14 -12.97
CA THR A 188 18.56 9.78 -13.18
C THR A 188 18.97 8.84 -12.05
N ILE A 189 20.20 8.95 -11.54
CA ILE A 189 20.66 8.16 -10.37
C ILE A 189 19.80 8.49 -9.14
N ILE A 190 19.51 9.78 -8.91
CA ILE A 190 18.63 10.23 -7.83
C ILE A 190 17.22 9.66 -8.00
N GLU A 191 16.65 9.67 -9.21
CA GLU A 191 15.33 9.08 -9.46
C GLU A 191 15.32 7.57 -9.25
N ILE A 192 16.36 6.84 -9.67
CA ILE A 192 16.51 5.41 -9.41
C ILE A 192 16.57 5.13 -7.91
N HIS A 193 17.40 5.87 -7.18
CA HIS A 193 17.45 5.76 -5.72
C HIS A 193 16.08 6.07 -5.09
N THR A 194 15.40 7.11 -5.55
CA THR A 194 14.11 7.53 -5.00
C THR A 194 13.02 6.48 -5.21
N ILE A 195 12.99 5.76 -6.34
CA ILE A 195 12.01 4.68 -6.53
C ILE A 195 12.31 3.46 -5.65
N ILE A 196 13.58 3.22 -5.29
CA ILE A 196 13.97 2.15 -4.36
C ILE A 196 13.48 2.49 -2.95
N GLU A 197 13.75 3.70 -2.45
CA GLU A 197 13.21 4.16 -1.16
C GLU A 197 11.67 4.20 -1.17
N SER A 198 11.06 4.55 -2.30
CA SER A 198 9.60 4.58 -2.40
C SER A 198 8.95 3.20 -2.24
N ILE A 199 9.65 2.10 -2.55
CA ILE A 199 9.14 0.74 -2.33
C ILE A 199 9.23 0.33 -0.86
N GLU A 200 10.30 0.73 -0.17
CA GLU A 200 10.39 0.58 1.29
C GLU A 200 9.23 1.31 1.96
N LEU A 201 8.96 2.56 1.59
CA LEU A 201 7.82 3.34 2.13
C LEU A 201 6.44 2.67 1.93
N ILE A 202 6.28 1.82 0.90
CA ILE A 202 5.06 1.00 0.73
C ILE A 202 4.99 -0.06 1.84
N ALA A 203 6.09 -0.75 2.13
CA ALA A 203 6.17 -1.74 3.20
C ALA A 203 6.04 -1.11 4.59
N ASP A 204 6.68 0.04 4.82
CA ASP A 204 6.54 0.83 6.06
C ASP A 204 5.08 1.23 6.30
N SER A 205 4.41 1.73 5.25
CA SER A 205 2.99 2.09 5.35
C SER A 205 2.12 0.88 5.70
N VAL A 206 2.53 -0.33 5.30
CA VAL A 206 1.86 -1.57 5.68
C VAL A 206 2.07 -1.89 7.16
N GLU A 207 3.30 -1.80 7.66
CA GLU A 207 3.61 -1.98 9.09
C GLU A 207 2.87 -0.94 9.94
N ASP A 208 2.98 0.34 9.60
CA ASP A 208 2.31 1.46 10.28
C ASP A 208 0.80 1.22 10.40
N THR A 209 0.17 0.69 9.34
CA THR A 209 -1.26 0.35 9.36
C THR A 209 -1.55 -0.83 10.30
N ALA A 210 -0.71 -1.87 10.28
CA ALA A 210 -0.87 -3.04 11.13
C ALA A 210 -0.64 -2.72 12.62
N ASP A 211 0.37 -1.92 12.93
CA ASP A 211 0.65 -1.44 14.29
C ASP A 211 -0.44 -0.50 14.79
N TYR A 212 -1.04 0.30 13.91
CA TYR A 212 -2.19 1.10 14.29
C TYR A 212 -3.41 0.21 14.64
N ILE A 213 -3.67 -0.86 13.86
CA ILE A 213 -4.71 -1.84 14.20
C ILE A 213 -4.41 -2.53 15.55
N LYS A 214 -3.14 -2.80 15.86
CA LYS A 214 -2.74 -3.32 17.17
C LYS A 214 -3.12 -2.39 18.31
N ILE A 215 -2.90 -1.08 18.16
CA ILE A 215 -3.29 -0.07 19.14
C ILE A 215 -4.80 -0.09 19.35
N LEU A 216 -5.58 -0.07 18.25
CA LEU A 216 -7.05 -0.11 18.32
C LEU A 216 -7.55 -1.36 19.06
N ASN A 217 -6.90 -2.51 18.88
CA ASN A 217 -7.24 -3.74 19.59
C ASN A 217 -6.91 -3.70 21.09
N LEU A 218 -5.94 -2.90 21.52
CA LEU A 218 -5.60 -2.73 22.93
C LEU A 218 -6.50 -1.68 23.61
N GLU A 219 -6.96 -0.68 22.86
CA GLU A 219 -7.84 0.39 23.36
C GLU A 219 -9.31 -0.03 23.43
N HIS A 220 -9.77 -0.83 22.46
CA HIS A 220 -11.19 -1.21 22.33
C HIS A 220 -11.46 -2.70 22.60
N GLY A 221 -10.43 -3.48 22.96
CA GLY A 221 -10.49 -4.94 23.20
C GLY A 221 -10.86 -5.37 24.61
#